data_AF-V7AL81-F1
#
_entry.id   AF-V7AL81-F1
#
_cell.length_a   1.000
_cell.length_b   1.000
_cell.length_c   1.000
_cell.angle_alpha   90.00
_cell.angle_beta   90.00
_cell.angle_gamma   90.00
#
_symmetry.space_group_name_H-M   'P 1'
#
loop_
_entity.id
_entity.type
_entity.pdbx_description
1 polymer ?
#
loop_
_entity_poly.entity_id
_entity_poly.type
_entity_poly.pdbx_seq_one_letter_code
_entity_poly.pdbx_strand_id
1 'polypeptide(L)'
;MKKGKIDTICISDVLKFKILFSLKYPPRRIITTKPRKVEFQRRYTNRPIVEFEIAAQEQMKITELRLAKLFSSREDISSKTGKYSTAKKAEDRISIISSHVIAAPESSSGKPIHHPARTRPPITTHVLDVSRGSPAAGIDILLEVWRGDQSRPTFGATGGGNWVFQGSSATDQDGRSGQLLSIVDNVSPGVYRISFNTGKYIPNGFFPYVSIVFEIKDSQKMEHFHVPLLLSPFSFSTYRGS
;
A
#
# COMPACT_ATOMS: atom_id res chain seq x y z
N MET A 1 46.47 6.45 7.78
CA MET A 1 45.74 5.63 6.79
C MET A 1 44.52 5.01 7.46
N LYS A 2 43.30 5.35 7.00
CA LYS A 2 42.13 4.45 6.92
C LYS A 2 41.06 5.17 6.09
N LYS A 3 40.86 4.67 4.86
CA LYS A 3 39.72 4.97 3.98
C LYS A 3 38.49 4.20 4.47
N GLY A 4 37.30 4.74 4.25
CA GLY A 4 36.03 4.01 4.38
C GLY A 4 34.82 4.90 4.14
N LYS A 5 34.49 5.16 2.86
CA LYS A 5 33.22 4.80 2.20
C LYS A 5 32.01 5.61 2.69
N ILE A 6 31.70 6.68 1.93
CA ILE A 6 30.43 7.37 1.97
C ILE A 6 29.46 6.54 1.12
N ASP A 7 28.44 5.98 1.74
CA ASP A 7 27.41 5.22 1.03
C ASP A 7 26.65 6.11 0.07
N THR A 8 26.59 5.63 -1.17
CA THR A 8 25.98 6.30 -2.31
C THR A 8 24.46 6.17 -2.18
N ILE A 9 23.79 7.23 -1.72
CA ILE A 9 22.34 7.35 -1.88
C ILE A 9 22.05 7.49 -3.37
N CYS A 10 21.32 6.51 -3.89
CA CYS A 10 21.01 6.36 -5.30
C CYS A 10 20.20 7.56 -5.81
N ILE A 11 20.67 8.19 -6.88
CA ILE A 11 20.03 9.34 -7.55
C ILE A 11 18.61 8.98 -8.07
N SER A 12 18.25 7.69 -8.12
CA SER A 12 16.92 7.20 -8.50
C SER A 12 15.80 7.50 -7.51
N ASP A 13 16.10 7.63 -6.21
CA ASP A 13 15.06 7.78 -5.17
C ASP A 13 14.58 9.22 -5.05
N VAL A 14 15.43 10.18 -5.42
CA VAL A 14 15.06 11.60 -5.48
C VAL A 14 14.12 11.88 -6.65
N LEU A 15 14.33 11.22 -7.78
CA LEU A 15 13.51 11.43 -8.98
C LEU A 15 12.10 10.86 -8.80
N LYS A 16 11.95 9.76 -8.05
CA LYS A 16 10.64 9.19 -7.68
C LYS A 16 9.86 10.12 -6.74
N PHE A 17 10.53 10.82 -5.82
CA PHE A 17 9.85 11.78 -4.94
C PHE A 17 9.34 13.01 -5.70
N LYS A 18 10.09 13.50 -6.71
CA LYS A 18 9.70 14.62 -7.57
C LYS A 18 8.44 14.36 -8.41
N ILE A 19 8.22 13.11 -8.85
CA ILE A 19 7.07 12.73 -9.70
C ILE A 19 5.84 12.36 -8.85
N LEU A 20 6.01 11.65 -7.74
CA LEU A 20 4.88 11.19 -6.92
C LEU A 20 4.17 12.34 -6.18
N PHE A 21 4.90 13.38 -5.77
CA PHE A 21 4.30 14.52 -5.07
C PHE A 21 3.40 15.36 -6.00
N SER A 22 3.78 15.50 -7.27
CA SER A 22 2.99 16.23 -8.28
C SER A 22 1.74 15.47 -8.74
N LEU A 23 1.71 14.14 -8.63
CA LEU A 23 0.58 13.31 -9.05
C LEU A 23 -0.43 13.06 -7.92
N LYS A 24 0.02 13.06 -6.66
CA LYS A 24 -0.86 12.76 -5.51
C LYS A 24 -1.63 13.98 -4.97
N TYR A 25 -1.22 15.20 -5.36
CA TYR A 25 -1.87 16.45 -4.96
C TYR A 25 -2.10 17.38 -6.17
N PRO A 26 -3.18 17.20 -6.95
CA PRO A 26 -3.49 18.15 -8.02
C PRO A 26 -3.77 19.54 -7.42
N PRO A 27 -3.08 20.61 -7.85
CA PRO A 27 -3.24 21.92 -7.25
C PRO A 27 -4.56 22.58 -7.68
N ARG A 28 -5.49 22.76 -6.73
CA ARG A 28 -6.56 23.77 -6.88
C ARG A 28 -5.94 25.14 -7.05
N ARG A 29 -6.51 25.98 -7.92
CA ARG A 29 -6.06 27.35 -8.26
C ARG A 29 -5.49 28.09 -7.05
N ILE A 30 -4.17 28.13 -6.94
CA ILE A 30 -3.46 29.14 -6.18
C ILE A 30 -3.05 30.19 -7.21
N ILE A 31 -3.51 31.41 -6.96
CA ILE A 31 -3.16 32.59 -7.74
C ILE A 31 -1.71 32.92 -7.39
N THR A 32 -0.77 32.49 -8.21
CA THR A 32 0.63 32.94 -8.13
C THR A 32 0.93 33.76 -9.38
N THR A 33 1.37 35.00 -9.21
CA THR A 33 1.65 35.99 -10.28
C THR A 33 2.95 35.73 -11.04
N LYS A 34 3.55 34.53 -10.94
CA LYS A 34 4.70 34.09 -11.74
C LYS A 34 4.34 32.84 -12.55
N PRO A 35 4.80 32.72 -13.81
CA PRO A 35 4.49 31.58 -14.65
C PRO A 35 5.11 30.30 -14.07
N ARG A 36 4.26 29.38 -13.61
CA ARG A 36 4.61 28.07 -13.01
C ARG A 36 5.71 27.29 -13.75
N LYS A 37 5.77 27.44 -15.07
CA LYS A 37 6.75 26.77 -15.95
C LYS A 37 8.19 27.24 -15.68
N VAL A 38 8.37 28.53 -15.38
CA VAL A 38 9.69 29.14 -15.15
C VAL A 38 10.26 28.72 -13.80
N GLU A 39 9.41 28.57 -12.80
CA GLU A 39 9.81 28.13 -11.46
C GLU A 39 10.21 26.65 -11.43
N PHE A 40 9.49 25.81 -12.17
CA PHE A 40 9.84 24.39 -12.33
C PHE A 40 11.19 24.20 -13.03
N GLN A 41 11.45 24.94 -14.11
CA GLN A 41 12.75 24.88 -14.82
C GLN A 41 13.90 25.35 -13.94
N ARG A 42 13.68 26.39 -13.11
CA ARG A 42 14.70 26.90 -12.18
C ARG A 42 15.01 25.90 -11.05
N ARG A 43 14.02 25.18 -10.54
CA ARG A 43 14.17 24.20 -9.45
C ARG A 43 14.63 22.82 -9.90
N TYR A 44 14.71 22.60 -11.22
CA TYR A 44 15.18 21.34 -11.77
C TYR A 44 16.68 21.11 -11.49
N THR A 45 17.48 22.19 -11.51
CA THR A 45 18.93 22.15 -11.29
C THR A 45 19.34 22.04 -9.82
N ASN A 46 18.40 22.20 -8.88
CA ASN A 46 18.69 22.14 -7.46
C ASN A 46 19.08 20.72 -7.03
N ARG A 47 20.02 20.63 -6.08
CA ARG A 47 20.42 19.37 -5.48
C ARG A 47 19.22 18.76 -4.72
N PRO A 48 19.12 17.42 -4.66
CA PRO A 48 18.05 16.71 -3.96
C PRO A 48 17.72 17.23 -2.57
N ILE A 49 18.75 17.44 -1.74
CA ILE A 49 18.61 17.87 -0.35
C ILE A 49 18.03 19.28 -0.24
N VAL A 50 18.41 20.16 -1.16
CA VAL A 50 17.92 21.54 -1.22
C VAL A 50 16.45 21.56 -1.61
N GLU A 51 16.03 20.71 -2.56
CA GLU A 51 14.61 20.59 -2.92
C GLU A 51 13.75 20.01 -1.81
N PHE A 52 14.29 19.09 -1.01
CA PHE A 52 13.59 18.55 0.15
C PHE A 52 13.34 19.63 1.21
N GLU A 53 14.35 20.47 1.48
CA GLU A 53 14.22 21.60 2.41
C GLU A 53 13.22 22.66 1.91
N ILE A 54 13.30 23.04 0.63
CA ILE A 54 12.34 23.99 0.03
C ILE A 54 10.91 23.42 0.08
N ALA A 55 10.73 22.13 -0.24
CA ALA A 55 9.42 21.50 -0.17
C ALA A 55 8.85 21.50 1.26
N ALA A 56 9.68 21.26 2.28
CA ALA A 56 9.27 21.32 3.67
C ALA A 56 8.80 22.73 4.07
N GLN A 57 9.54 23.77 3.67
CA GLN A 57 9.17 25.17 3.90
C GLN A 57 7.85 25.55 3.21
N GLU A 58 7.63 25.08 1.98
CA GLU A 58 6.38 25.31 1.25
C GLU A 58 5.19 24.61 1.94
N GLN A 59 5.39 23.38 2.43
CA GLN A 59 4.35 22.67 3.19
C GLN A 59 4.00 23.38 4.51
N MET A 60 5.00 23.92 5.21
CA MET A 60 4.77 24.72 6.41
C MET A 60 3.90 25.95 6.10
N LYS A 61 4.24 26.69 5.04
CA LYS A 61 3.47 27.89 4.61
C LYS A 61 2.04 27.55 4.19
N ILE A 62 1.83 26.43 3.51
CA ILE A 62 0.48 25.94 3.18
C ILE A 62 -0.31 25.61 4.46
N THR A 63 0.36 25.02 5.45
CA THR A 63 -0.25 24.68 6.73
C THR A 63 -0.66 25.94 7.49
N GLU A 64 0.22 26.94 7.57
CA GLU A 64 -0.11 28.25 8.16
C GLU A 64 -1.29 28.93 7.47
N LEU A 65 -1.31 28.97 6.13
CA LEU A 65 -2.43 29.54 5.37
C LEU A 65 -3.74 28.78 5.59
N ARG A 66 -3.68 27.46 5.72
CA ARG A 66 -4.85 26.63 6.03
C ARG A 66 -5.37 26.89 7.44
N LEU A 67 -4.47 27.00 8.42
CA LEU A 67 -4.81 27.34 9.80
C LEU A 67 -5.44 28.73 9.86
N ALA A 68 -4.81 29.74 9.27
CA ALA A 68 -5.34 31.09 9.18
C ALA A 68 -6.75 31.10 8.56
N LYS A 69 -6.96 30.39 7.44
CA LYS A 69 -8.29 30.27 6.83
C LYS A 69 -9.31 29.58 7.75
N LEU A 70 -8.89 28.56 8.50
CA LEU A 70 -9.75 27.86 9.45
C LEU A 70 -10.21 28.80 10.58
N PHE A 71 -9.31 29.65 11.08
CA PHE A 71 -9.60 30.58 12.18
C PHE A 71 -10.33 31.85 11.70
N SER A 72 -9.99 32.43 10.55
CA SER A 72 -10.76 33.54 9.97
C SER A 72 -12.19 33.14 9.62
N SER A 73 -12.41 31.87 9.20
CA SER A 73 -13.78 31.36 8.98
C SER A 73 -14.62 31.23 10.26
N ARG A 74 -13.98 31.23 11.44
CA ARG A 74 -14.64 31.14 12.75
C ARG A 74 -15.04 32.53 13.28
N GLU A 75 -14.26 33.57 12.97
CA GLU A 75 -14.57 34.96 13.31
C GLU A 75 -15.74 35.52 12.49
N ASP A 76 -15.86 35.11 11.21
CA ASP A 76 -17.01 35.43 10.35
C ASP A 76 -18.33 34.81 10.83
N ILE A 77 -18.27 33.69 11.56
CA ILE A 77 -19.44 33.03 12.15
C ILE A 77 -19.87 33.71 13.45
N SER A 78 -18.92 34.30 14.20
CA SER A 78 -19.21 34.98 15.47
C SER A 78 -19.80 36.38 15.30
N SER A 79 -19.71 36.98 14.10
CA SER A 79 -20.19 38.34 13.80
C SER A 79 -21.46 38.38 12.90
N LYS A 80 -22.01 37.22 12.55
CA LYS A 80 -23.33 37.08 11.89
C LYS A 80 -24.28 36.17 12.68
N THR A 81 -24.62 36.56 13.90
CA THR A 81 -25.77 35.98 14.63
C THR A 81 -27.07 36.61 14.16
N GLY A 82 -27.55 36.14 13.01
CA GLY A 82 -28.90 36.37 12.53
C GLY A 82 -29.47 35.06 11.98
N LYS A 83 -30.07 34.27 12.89
CA LYS A 83 -30.99 33.13 12.67
C LYS A 83 -30.63 32.16 11.53
N TYR A 84 -30.14 30.96 11.86
CA TYR A 84 -30.65 29.64 11.40
C TYR A 84 -29.74 28.50 11.90
N SER A 85 -30.36 27.34 12.14
CA SER A 85 -29.90 26.19 12.91
C SER A 85 -28.76 25.36 12.30
N THR A 86 -27.55 25.42 12.86
CA THR A 86 -26.48 24.42 12.62
C THR A 86 -25.69 24.02 13.88
N ALA A 87 -26.04 24.53 15.07
CA ALA A 87 -25.35 24.20 16.33
C ALA A 87 -25.49 22.71 16.73
N LYS A 88 -26.62 22.06 16.39
CA LYS A 88 -26.96 20.71 16.88
C LYS A 88 -26.03 19.59 16.37
N LYS A 89 -25.37 19.77 15.22
CA LYS A 89 -24.55 18.71 14.58
C LYS A 89 -23.07 18.74 14.99
N ALA A 90 -22.60 19.88 15.50
CA ALA A 90 -21.25 20.01 16.02
C ALA A 90 -21.16 19.54 17.48
N GLU A 91 -22.19 19.81 18.28
CA GLU A 91 -22.34 19.33 19.65
C GLU A 91 -22.37 17.80 19.73
N ASP A 92 -23.10 17.14 18.81
CA ASP A 92 -23.12 15.67 18.69
C ASP A 92 -21.73 15.08 18.40
N ARG A 93 -20.91 15.75 17.59
CA ARG A 93 -19.57 15.25 17.25
C ARG A 93 -18.56 15.46 18.36
N ILE A 94 -18.69 16.54 19.14
CA ILE A 94 -17.84 16.80 20.30
C ILE A 94 -18.21 15.86 21.46
N SER A 95 -19.50 15.56 21.63
CA SER A 95 -20.02 14.53 22.55
C SER A 95 -19.42 13.14 22.29
N ILE A 96 -19.33 12.73 21.02
CA ILE A 96 -18.74 11.44 20.61
C ILE A 96 -17.23 11.36 20.94
N ILE A 97 -16.52 12.49 20.92
CA ILE A 97 -15.08 12.54 21.22
C ILE A 97 -14.85 12.59 22.74
N SER A 98 -15.64 13.36 23.49
CA SER A 98 -15.56 13.39 24.96
C SER A 98 -15.85 12.03 25.59
N SER A 99 -16.78 11.25 25.01
CA SER A 99 -17.07 9.89 25.46
C SER A 99 -15.93 8.90 25.22
N HIS A 100 -15.06 9.13 24.23
CA HIS A 100 -13.85 8.33 24.02
C HIS A 100 -12.67 8.74 24.91
N VAL A 101 -12.59 10.02 25.31
CA VAL A 101 -11.46 10.55 26.10
C VAL A 101 -11.59 10.28 27.60
N ILE A 102 -12.82 10.10 28.12
CA ILE A 102 -13.08 9.90 29.57
C ILE A 102 -13.09 8.40 29.98
N ALA A 103 -13.11 7.46 29.04
CA ALA A 103 -13.15 6.03 29.36
C ALA A 103 -11.76 5.48 29.77
N ALA A 104 -11.41 5.64 31.04
CA ALA A 104 -10.44 4.79 31.74
C ALA A 104 -11.17 3.57 32.38
N PRO A 105 -10.45 2.49 32.73
CA PRO A 105 -10.96 1.13 32.55
C PRO A 105 -11.77 0.65 33.76
N GLU A 106 -12.99 0.18 33.52
CA GLU A 106 -13.66 -0.73 34.43
C GLU A 106 -13.98 -2.07 33.77
N SER A 107 -13.91 -3.08 34.64
CA SER A 107 -13.78 -4.50 34.40
C SER A 107 -15.09 -5.21 34.07
N SER A 108 -14.96 -6.48 33.64
CA SER A 108 -15.98 -7.52 33.66
C SER A 108 -17.06 -7.49 32.57
N SER A 109 -16.85 -8.31 31.52
CA SER A 109 -17.67 -9.51 31.20
C SER A 109 -17.56 -9.82 29.70
N GLY A 110 -17.30 -11.10 29.39
CA GLY A 110 -16.93 -11.57 28.06
C GLY A 110 -17.97 -11.27 26.98
N LYS A 111 -17.70 -10.27 26.15
CA LYS A 111 -18.21 -10.22 24.78
C LYS A 111 -17.26 -11.03 23.90
N PRO A 112 -17.75 -11.89 22.99
CA PRO A 112 -16.87 -12.50 22.01
C PRO A 112 -16.18 -11.34 21.27
N ILE A 113 -14.85 -11.40 21.19
CA ILE A 113 -14.06 -10.45 20.42
C ILE A 113 -14.49 -10.66 18.97
N HIS A 114 -15.48 -9.88 18.53
CA HIS A 114 -15.94 -9.88 17.16
C HIS A 114 -14.88 -9.12 16.39
N HIS A 115 -13.82 -9.83 15.99
CA HIS A 115 -12.91 -9.29 14.99
C HIS A 115 -13.76 -8.89 13.78
N PRO A 116 -13.58 -7.67 13.25
CA PRO A 116 -14.35 -7.25 12.10
C PRO A 116 -14.11 -8.25 10.97
N ALA A 117 -15.20 -8.76 10.40
CA ALA A 117 -15.15 -9.74 9.32
C ALA A 117 -14.29 -9.18 8.18
N ARG A 118 -13.36 -9.98 7.65
CA ARG A 118 -12.50 -9.52 6.56
C ARG A 118 -13.34 -9.09 5.35
N THR A 119 -12.92 -8.01 4.69
CA THR A 119 -13.52 -7.55 3.41
C THR A 119 -12.77 -8.07 2.18
N ARG A 120 -11.63 -8.75 2.39
CA ARG A 120 -10.77 -9.31 1.33
C ARG A 120 -10.22 -10.67 1.74
N PRO A 121 -9.89 -11.55 0.78
CA PRO A 121 -9.18 -12.80 1.06
C PRO A 121 -7.88 -12.53 1.84
N PRO A 122 -7.45 -13.44 2.72
CA PRO A 122 -6.26 -13.25 3.53
C PRO A 122 -4.97 -13.20 2.72
N ILE A 123 -4.95 -13.82 1.53
CA ILE A 123 -3.84 -13.82 0.58
C ILE A 123 -4.34 -13.15 -0.71
N THR A 124 -3.64 -12.11 -1.17
CA THR A 124 -3.91 -11.43 -2.43
C THR A 124 -2.64 -11.25 -3.23
N THR A 125 -2.76 -11.06 -4.55
CA THR A 125 -1.64 -10.72 -5.42
C THR A 125 -2.02 -9.63 -6.42
N HIS A 126 -1.00 -9.04 -7.01
CA HIS A 126 -1.06 -8.05 -8.07
C HIS A 126 0.14 -8.27 -8.99
N VAL A 127 -0.11 -8.38 -10.28
CA VAL A 127 0.94 -8.58 -11.29
C VAL A 127 1.07 -7.33 -12.14
N LEU A 128 2.28 -6.78 -12.17
CA LEU A 128 2.63 -5.61 -12.94
C LEU A 128 3.69 -6.00 -13.98
N ASP A 129 3.40 -5.71 -15.24
CA ASP A 129 4.39 -5.79 -16.31
C ASP A 129 5.22 -4.50 -16.30
N VAL A 130 6.41 -4.57 -15.71
CA VAL A 130 7.30 -3.41 -15.59
C VAL A 130 8.00 -3.05 -16.90
N SER A 131 8.01 -3.97 -17.89
CA SER A 131 8.54 -3.67 -19.22
C SER A 131 7.59 -2.81 -20.05
N ARG A 132 6.28 -2.95 -19.79
CA ARG A 132 5.21 -2.15 -20.41
C ARG A 132 4.72 -0.99 -19.54
N GLY A 133 5.03 -1.02 -18.26
CA GLY A 133 4.52 -0.05 -17.28
C GLY A 133 3.01 -0.17 -17.04
N SER A 134 2.45 -1.37 -17.14
CA SER A 134 1.01 -1.63 -17.03
C SER A 134 0.68 -2.85 -16.17
N PRO A 135 -0.54 -2.98 -15.64
CA PRO A 135 -0.99 -4.22 -15.06
C PRO A 135 -0.96 -5.37 -16.07
N ALA A 136 -0.64 -6.57 -15.60
CA ALA A 136 -0.59 -7.77 -16.42
C ALA A 136 -1.88 -8.57 -16.23
N ALA A 137 -2.84 -8.35 -17.11
CA ALA A 137 -4.15 -9.01 -17.10
C ALA A 137 -4.10 -10.41 -17.74
N GLY A 138 -4.98 -11.30 -17.30
CA GLY A 138 -5.14 -12.65 -17.86
C GLY A 138 -4.05 -13.67 -17.50
N ILE A 139 -3.20 -13.38 -16.50
CA ILE A 139 -2.21 -14.34 -15.99
C ILE A 139 -2.93 -15.34 -15.09
N ASP A 140 -2.82 -16.63 -15.44
CA ASP A 140 -3.33 -17.72 -14.60
C ASP A 140 -2.48 -17.84 -13.33
N ILE A 141 -3.15 -17.94 -12.19
CA ILE A 141 -2.55 -18.03 -10.86
C ILE A 141 -3.07 -19.26 -10.14
N LEU A 142 -2.16 -19.97 -9.47
CA LEU A 142 -2.44 -21.12 -8.63
C LEU A 142 -1.91 -20.89 -7.21
N LEU A 143 -2.70 -21.21 -6.20
CA LEU A 143 -2.31 -21.18 -4.79
C LEU A 143 -2.35 -22.59 -4.21
N GLU A 144 -1.28 -22.97 -3.51
CA GLU A 144 -1.13 -24.26 -2.85
C GLU A 144 -0.56 -24.09 -1.44
N VAL A 145 -0.78 -25.08 -0.58
CA VAL A 145 -0.21 -25.16 0.77
C VAL A 145 0.59 -26.44 0.93
N TRP A 146 1.72 -26.37 1.61
CA TRP A 146 2.55 -27.52 1.93
C TRP A 146 1.92 -28.37 3.03
N ARG A 147 1.81 -29.68 2.79
CA ARG A 147 1.28 -30.71 3.70
C ARG A 147 2.17 -31.96 3.76
N GLY A 148 3.48 -31.81 3.54
CA GLY A 148 4.41 -32.93 3.67
C GLY A 148 4.77 -33.26 5.12
N ASP A 149 5.42 -34.40 5.32
CA ASP A 149 5.85 -34.89 6.64
C ASP A 149 6.82 -33.92 7.35
N GLN A 150 7.60 -33.17 6.56
CA GLN A 150 8.46 -32.10 7.09
C GLN A 150 7.64 -30.83 7.31
N SER A 151 7.97 -30.08 8.36
CA SER A 151 7.30 -28.80 8.65
C SER A 151 7.47 -27.74 7.55
N ARG A 152 8.49 -27.88 6.70
CA ARG A 152 8.77 -26.99 5.56
C ARG A 152 9.26 -27.79 4.35
N PRO A 153 8.98 -27.32 3.11
CA PRO A 153 9.58 -27.89 1.91
C PRO A 153 11.09 -27.61 1.90
N THR A 154 11.88 -28.61 1.50
CA THR A 154 13.33 -28.51 1.33
C THR A 154 13.72 -28.61 -0.14
N PHE A 155 14.85 -28.00 -0.51
CA PHE A 155 15.38 -28.13 -1.87
C PHE A 155 15.73 -29.60 -2.16
N GLY A 156 15.32 -30.11 -3.32
CA GLY A 156 15.60 -31.49 -3.74
C GLY A 156 14.64 -32.55 -3.19
N ALA A 157 13.58 -32.16 -2.47
CA ALA A 157 12.51 -33.10 -2.11
C ALA A 157 11.82 -33.62 -3.39
N THR A 158 12.09 -34.88 -3.73
CA THR A 158 11.60 -35.59 -4.92
C THR A 158 10.12 -35.98 -4.86
N GLY A 159 9.44 -35.72 -3.74
CA GLY A 159 8.01 -35.96 -3.56
C GLY A 159 7.16 -34.78 -4.00
N GLY A 160 6.76 -34.75 -5.27
CA GLY A 160 5.85 -33.73 -5.83
C GLY A 160 4.44 -33.71 -5.22
N GLY A 161 4.08 -34.66 -4.36
CA GLY A 161 2.72 -34.85 -3.82
C GLY A 161 2.35 -34.04 -2.59
N ASN A 162 3.26 -33.23 -2.03
CA ASN A 162 3.04 -32.57 -0.74
C ASN A 162 2.43 -31.16 -0.85
N TRP A 163 2.22 -30.64 -2.07
CA TRP A 163 1.53 -29.38 -2.30
C TRP A 163 0.05 -29.64 -2.54
N VAL A 164 -0.80 -29.08 -1.69
CA VAL A 164 -2.25 -29.24 -1.76
C VAL A 164 -2.88 -27.97 -2.33
N PHE A 165 -3.72 -28.15 -3.34
CA PHE A 165 -4.46 -27.07 -4.00
C PHE A 165 -5.35 -26.29 -3.02
N GLN A 166 -5.24 -24.96 -3.05
CA GLN A 166 -6.08 -24.05 -2.27
C GLN A 166 -7.01 -23.21 -3.14
N GLY A 167 -6.61 -22.88 -4.37
CA GLY A 167 -7.42 -22.10 -5.29
C GLY A 167 -6.67 -21.67 -6.54
N SER A 168 -7.42 -21.19 -7.53
CA SER A 168 -6.88 -20.65 -8.78
C SER A 168 -7.71 -19.48 -9.27
N SER A 169 -7.08 -18.54 -9.98
CA SER A 169 -7.76 -17.42 -10.63
C SER A 169 -6.98 -16.94 -11.84
N ALA A 170 -7.52 -15.98 -12.59
CA ALA A 170 -6.77 -15.19 -13.55
C ALA A 170 -6.73 -13.73 -13.09
N THR A 171 -5.67 -12.99 -13.44
CA THR A 171 -5.60 -11.55 -13.14
C THR A 171 -6.62 -10.75 -13.94
N ASP A 172 -7.24 -9.77 -13.29
CA ASP A 172 -8.17 -8.83 -13.89
C ASP A 172 -7.45 -7.70 -14.68
N GLN A 173 -8.21 -6.70 -15.14
CA GLN A 173 -7.66 -5.55 -15.88
C GLN A 173 -6.75 -4.64 -15.04
N ASP A 174 -6.84 -4.71 -13.71
CA ASP A 174 -5.92 -4.04 -12.77
C ASP A 174 -4.78 -4.99 -12.35
N GLY A 175 -4.61 -6.12 -13.04
CA GLY A 175 -3.56 -7.10 -12.75
C GLY A 175 -3.73 -7.82 -11.42
N ARG A 176 -4.88 -7.68 -10.75
CA ARG A 176 -5.14 -8.31 -9.45
C ARG A 176 -5.73 -9.68 -9.64
N SER A 177 -5.37 -10.61 -8.76
CA SER A 177 -6.04 -11.90 -8.75
C SER A 177 -7.52 -11.77 -8.42
N GLY A 178 -8.34 -12.60 -9.05
CA GLY A 178 -9.67 -12.90 -8.54
C GLY A 178 -9.64 -13.60 -7.17
N GLN A 179 -10.71 -14.31 -6.84
CA GLN A 179 -10.84 -14.98 -5.55
C GLN A 179 -9.94 -16.23 -5.46
N LEU A 180 -8.67 -16.03 -5.06
CA LEU A 180 -7.70 -17.12 -4.82
C LEU A 180 -8.02 -17.97 -3.60
N LEU A 181 -8.69 -17.39 -2.62
CA LEU A 181 -9.11 -18.04 -1.39
C LEU A 181 -10.47 -17.48 -0.97
N SER A 182 -11.28 -18.27 -0.28
CA SER A 182 -12.47 -17.76 0.39
C SER A 182 -12.10 -16.66 1.40
N ILE A 183 -13.01 -15.71 1.57
CA ILE A 183 -12.86 -14.70 2.62
C ILE A 183 -13.07 -15.41 3.95
N VAL A 184 -11.99 -15.53 4.72
CA VAL A 184 -11.95 -16.18 6.03
C VAL A 184 -11.23 -15.27 7.01
N ASP A 185 -11.67 -15.25 8.27
CA ASP A 185 -11.05 -14.37 9.27
C ASP A 185 -9.62 -14.81 9.60
N ASN A 186 -9.40 -16.11 9.70
CA ASN A 186 -8.11 -16.73 10.01
C ASN A 186 -7.58 -17.53 8.82
N VAL A 187 -6.40 -17.18 8.33
CA VAL A 187 -5.66 -18.05 7.42
C VAL A 187 -4.89 -19.10 8.23
N SER A 188 -4.89 -20.34 7.76
CA SER A 188 -4.12 -21.41 8.41
C SER A 188 -2.62 -21.12 8.33
N PRO A 189 -1.86 -21.21 9.43
CA PRO A 189 -0.39 -21.15 9.36
C PRO A 189 0.16 -22.27 8.49
N GLY A 190 1.30 -22.00 7.86
CA GLY A 190 1.96 -22.96 6.99
C GLY A 190 2.77 -22.29 5.89
N VAL A 191 3.38 -23.14 5.05
CA VAL A 191 4.12 -22.70 3.87
C VAL A 191 3.19 -22.76 2.67
N TYR A 192 3.05 -21.64 1.99
CA TYR A 192 2.22 -21.48 0.80
C TYR A 192 3.10 -21.29 -0.44
N ARG A 193 2.58 -21.73 -1.58
CA ARG A 193 3.17 -21.47 -2.90
C ARG A 193 2.12 -20.80 -3.78
N ILE A 194 2.48 -19.65 -4.33
CA ILE A 194 1.70 -18.97 -5.37
C ILE A 194 2.46 -19.04 -6.69
N SER A 195 1.84 -19.60 -7.72
CA SER A 195 2.44 -19.83 -9.04
C SER A 195 1.72 -19.01 -10.10
N PHE A 196 2.48 -18.42 -11.02
CA PHE A 196 2.02 -17.53 -12.08
C PHE A 196 2.43 -18.10 -13.43
N ASN A 197 1.48 -18.30 -14.34
CA ASN A 197 1.75 -18.80 -15.69
C ASN A 197 2.31 -17.69 -16.59
N THR A 198 3.54 -17.27 -16.32
CA THR A 198 4.18 -16.13 -16.99
C THR A 198 4.49 -16.40 -18.46
N GLY A 199 4.80 -17.64 -18.84
CA GLY A 199 5.10 -18.00 -20.23
C GLY A 199 3.88 -17.88 -21.14
N LYS A 200 2.66 -18.11 -20.64
CA LYS A 200 1.43 -17.83 -21.39
C LYS A 200 1.27 -16.33 -21.71
N TYR A 201 1.68 -15.46 -20.78
CA TYR A 201 1.57 -14.01 -20.92
C TYR A 201 2.75 -13.39 -21.71
N ILE A 202 3.97 -13.90 -21.54
CA ILE A 202 5.17 -13.49 -22.29
C ILE A 202 5.79 -14.75 -22.96
N PRO A 203 5.29 -15.19 -24.13
CA PRO A 203 5.77 -16.42 -24.78
C PRO A 203 7.27 -16.43 -25.12
N ASN A 204 7.85 -15.26 -25.38
CA ASN A 204 9.28 -15.10 -25.67
C ASN A 204 10.10 -14.73 -24.41
N GLY A 205 9.49 -14.79 -23.23
CA GLY A 205 10.15 -14.52 -21.95
C GLY A 205 10.99 -15.71 -21.49
N PHE A 206 11.92 -15.44 -20.58
CA PHE A 206 12.81 -16.45 -20.01
C PHE A 206 12.09 -17.39 -19.02
N PHE A 207 11.03 -16.93 -18.37
CA PHE A 207 10.33 -17.68 -17.32
C PHE A 207 9.08 -18.39 -17.88
N PRO A 208 9.07 -19.73 -17.98
CA PRO A 208 7.85 -20.46 -18.39
C PRO A 208 6.73 -20.30 -17.37
N TYR A 209 7.09 -20.24 -16.09
CA TYR A 209 6.22 -19.85 -14.98
C TYR A 209 7.10 -19.33 -13.83
N VAL A 210 6.50 -18.64 -12.87
CA VAL A 210 7.15 -18.18 -11.64
C VAL A 210 6.41 -18.74 -10.44
N SER A 211 7.12 -19.32 -9.48
CA SER A 211 6.53 -19.75 -8.20
C SER A 211 7.21 -19.03 -7.04
N ILE A 212 6.39 -18.45 -6.16
CA ILE A 212 6.85 -17.78 -4.94
C ILE A 212 6.39 -18.61 -3.76
N VAL A 213 7.33 -19.01 -2.91
CA VAL A 213 7.08 -19.78 -1.69
C VAL A 213 7.26 -18.86 -0.49
N PHE A 214 6.28 -18.83 0.42
CA PHE A 214 6.28 -17.97 1.60
C PHE A 214 5.63 -18.65 2.80
N GLU A 215 5.95 -18.18 4.01
CA GLU A 215 5.45 -18.74 5.26
C GLU A 215 4.49 -17.78 5.96
N ILE A 216 3.39 -18.33 6.49
CA ILE A 216 2.48 -17.68 7.41
C ILE A 216 2.67 -18.30 8.79
N LYS A 217 3.12 -17.50 9.77
CA LYS A 217 3.30 -17.95 11.16
C LYS A 217 2.00 -17.91 11.94
N ASP A 218 1.98 -18.63 13.07
CA ASP A 218 0.83 -18.68 13.98
C ASP A 218 0.39 -17.29 14.46
N SER A 219 1.37 -16.42 14.77
CA SER A 219 1.14 -15.04 15.19
C SER A 219 0.53 -14.15 14.09
N GLN A 220 0.45 -14.62 12.85
CA GLN A 220 0.05 -13.83 11.68
C GLN A 220 -1.28 -14.29 11.06
N LYS A 221 -2.03 -15.19 11.71
CA LYS A 221 -3.31 -15.73 11.21
C LYS A 221 -4.35 -14.66 10.86
N MET A 222 -4.32 -13.52 11.56
CA MET A 222 -5.20 -12.37 11.33
C MET A 222 -4.62 -11.33 10.37
N GLU A 223 -3.37 -11.47 9.94
CA GLU A 223 -2.72 -10.53 9.02
C GLU A 223 -3.18 -10.76 7.58
N HIS A 224 -3.06 -9.72 6.76
CA HIS A 224 -3.23 -9.82 5.31
C HIS A 224 -1.88 -9.98 4.63
N PHE A 225 -1.81 -10.88 3.65
CA PHE A 225 -0.61 -11.20 2.90
C PHE A 225 -0.80 -10.77 1.46
N HIS A 226 -0.18 -9.65 1.08
CA HIS A 226 -0.10 -9.23 -0.31
C HIS A 226 1.24 -9.70 -0.89
N VAL A 227 1.20 -10.56 -1.91
CA VAL A 227 2.38 -11.13 -2.55
C VAL A 227 2.37 -10.78 -4.05
N PRO A 228 2.80 -9.58 -4.45
CA PRO A 228 2.78 -9.14 -5.84
C PRO A 228 3.93 -9.73 -6.66
N LEU A 229 3.77 -9.68 -7.98
CA LEU A 229 4.80 -10.03 -8.96
C LEU A 229 5.05 -8.84 -9.89
N LEU A 230 6.27 -8.29 -9.84
CA LEU A 230 6.77 -7.31 -10.79
C LEU A 230 7.52 -8.09 -11.87
N LEU A 231 6.95 -8.18 -13.08
CA LEU A 231 7.42 -9.06 -14.14
C LEU A 231 8.00 -8.26 -15.32
N SER A 232 9.14 -8.71 -15.82
CA SER A 232 9.66 -8.39 -17.15
C SER A 232 10.05 -9.69 -17.87
N PRO A 233 10.34 -9.66 -19.19
CA PRO A 233 10.70 -10.87 -19.92
C PRO A 233 11.92 -11.62 -19.36
N PHE A 234 12.86 -10.95 -18.68
CA PHE A 234 14.12 -11.54 -18.19
C PHE A 234 14.41 -11.25 -16.72
N SER A 235 13.50 -10.60 -16.00
CA SER A 235 13.61 -10.42 -14.56
C SER A 235 12.23 -10.42 -13.91
N PHE A 236 12.18 -10.80 -12.64
CA PHE A 236 11.02 -10.54 -11.81
C PHE A 236 11.45 -10.18 -10.40
N SER A 237 10.55 -9.53 -9.66
CA SER A 237 10.72 -9.33 -8.22
C SER A 237 9.39 -9.47 -7.50
N THR A 238 9.49 -9.74 -6.20
CA THR A 238 8.36 -9.83 -5.28
C THR A 238 8.76 -9.28 -3.92
N TYR A 239 7.78 -9.03 -3.07
CA TYR A 239 7.96 -8.61 -1.69
C TYR A 239 6.72 -8.97 -0.87
N ARG A 240 6.79 -8.81 0.45
CA ARG A 240 5.64 -8.95 1.35
C ARG A 240 4.98 -7.59 1.58
N GLY A 241 3.79 -7.39 1.02
CA GLY A 241 2.96 -6.21 1.26
C GLY A 241 1.95 -6.40 2.40
N SER A 242 1.34 -5.30 2.84
CA SER A 242 0.33 -5.20 3.92
C SER A 242 -1.07 -4.91 3.38
#